data_AF-A0A6J7F776-F1
#
_entry.id   AF-A0A6J7F776-F1
#
_cell.length_a   1.000
_cell.length_b   1.000
_cell.length_c   1.000
_cell.angle_alpha   90.00
_cell.angle_beta   90.00
_cell.angle_gamma   90.00
#
_symmetry.space_group_name_H-M   'P 1'
#
loop_
_entity.id
_entity.type
_entity.pdbx_description
1 polymer ?
#
loop_
_entity_poly.entity_id
_entity_poly.type
_entity_poly.pdbx_seq_one_letter_code
_entity_poly.pdbx_strand_id
1 'polypeptide(L)'
;MISVQRFLAALSAAVISLALIVVGPIIQAVPSFAATAGSAPCLSTVTDSSTVSVVYSSSQSKCYVIFKSGSNAWTAPSTVTSVDILVIAGGGAGGSGAWGGGGGAGGVVLDNTYTTTPSTSYSLTIGTGGTPGTSTLDNALNRSTNGADSWFGSNSTLVAKGGGAGASYAWGKTPITDCNGANGGSGGGATECNNAGNTNTGGTSTQTLPTGATIKYGNSGGGTPTANYSSGAGGGGSGAAGSAVTTIGTGANGGDGTQDLTSWITAFATGMSGVSGWSAATSNGRIAAGGGGAAGPTRGAPGLGGGGYGGDSTNGINGVDGVTNTGSGGGGGSYNGNTGTGGSGGSGLIVLRYTAAVATAVSIGLAGGVSIATYRAPIAITATLTGGNGKVRFYQDGKVIPGCQSITSSGLSATCMWRPASKRFITLTAELVASGAVLGSKSIPITVSIGSRSGKRS
;
A
#
# COMPACT_ATOMS: atom_id res chain seq x y z
N MET A 1 7.71 -20.34 -91.43
CA MET A 1 6.35 -20.85 -91.14
C MET A 1 6.07 -20.66 -89.66
N ILE A 2 5.26 -19.63 -89.34
CA ILE A 2 4.15 -19.57 -88.36
C ILE A 2 4.40 -20.06 -86.89
N SER A 3 3.92 -19.20 -85.96
CA SER A 3 3.65 -19.39 -84.52
C SER A 3 4.78 -18.89 -83.60
N VAL A 4 4.77 -17.69 -82.98
CA VAL A 4 3.78 -16.97 -82.13
C VAL A 4 3.42 -17.72 -80.83
N GLN A 5 4.17 -17.47 -79.74
CA GLN A 5 3.65 -17.01 -78.42
C GLN A 5 4.70 -17.12 -77.29
N ARG A 6 4.91 -16.00 -76.57
CA ARG A 6 4.95 -15.85 -75.08
C ARG A 6 6.07 -16.61 -74.32
N PHE A 7 6.89 -16.04 -73.43
CA PHE A 7 6.86 -14.80 -72.64
C PHE A 7 8.32 -14.57 -72.17
N LEU A 8 8.87 -13.36 -72.31
CA LEU A 8 10.23 -13.02 -71.89
C LEU A 8 10.32 -12.70 -70.39
N ALA A 9 11.48 -13.02 -69.84
CA ALA A 9 11.93 -12.72 -68.49
C ALA A 9 12.49 -11.30 -68.34
N ALA A 10 12.29 -10.76 -67.13
CA ALA A 10 13.13 -9.85 -66.34
C ALA A 10 13.47 -8.41 -66.82
N LEU A 11 13.35 -7.53 -65.82
CA LEU A 11 14.20 -6.37 -65.50
C LEU A 11 13.80 -4.98 -66.04
N SER A 12 13.18 -4.16 -65.17
CA SER A 12 13.55 -2.75 -64.99
C SER A 12 12.92 -2.17 -63.72
N ALA A 13 13.79 -1.70 -62.83
CA ALA A 13 13.48 -0.96 -61.61
C ALA A 13 13.16 0.51 -61.92
N ALA A 14 12.18 1.09 -61.24
CA ALA A 14 12.09 2.54 -61.01
C ALA A 14 11.25 2.84 -59.76
N VAL A 15 11.97 3.12 -58.68
CA VAL A 15 11.67 3.93 -57.48
C VAL A 15 10.28 4.59 -57.42
N ILE A 16 9.45 4.13 -56.47
CA ILE A 16 8.43 4.96 -55.81
C ILE A 16 8.60 4.78 -54.30
N SER A 17 9.35 5.69 -53.68
CA SER A 17 9.29 5.97 -52.24
C SER A 17 8.35 7.14 -52.03
N LEU A 18 7.19 6.94 -51.40
CA LEU A 18 6.57 7.98 -50.59
C LEU A 18 5.54 7.42 -49.58
N ALA A 19 5.93 7.50 -48.31
CA ALA A 19 5.12 7.63 -47.10
C ALA A 19 3.90 6.69 -46.91
N LEU A 20 4.15 5.49 -46.38
CA LEU A 20 3.20 4.84 -45.48
C LEU A 20 3.27 5.57 -44.12
N ILE A 21 2.33 6.49 -43.89
CA ILE A 21 2.08 7.04 -42.56
C ILE A 21 1.59 5.89 -41.69
N VAL A 22 2.49 5.36 -40.87
CA VAL A 22 2.13 4.54 -39.71
C VAL A 22 1.36 5.48 -38.77
N VAL A 23 0.03 5.45 -38.87
CA VAL A 23 -0.83 5.92 -37.78
C VAL A 23 -0.66 4.90 -36.67
N GLY A 24 0.41 5.06 -35.88
CA GLY A 24 0.47 4.44 -34.57
C GLY A 24 -0.76 4.89 -33.78
N PRO A 25 -1.33 4.05 -32.91
CA PRO A 25 -2.41 4.50 -32.04
C PRO A 25 -1.90 5.73 -31.31
N ILE A 26 -2.48 6.89 -31.62
CA ILE A 26 -2.38 8.06 -30.77
C ILE A 26 -3.08 7.60 -29.50
N ILE A 27 -2.31 7.19 -28.49
CA ILE A 27 -2.78 7.12 -27.12
C ILE A 27 -3.06 8.57 -26.77
N GLN A 28 -4.25 9.05 -27.15
CA GLN A 28 -4.82 10.25 -26.59
C GLN A 28 -4.90 9.96 -25.10
N ALA A 29 -4.02 10.59 -24.32
CA ALA A 29 -4.20 10.70 -22.89
C ALA A 29 -5.55 11.39 -22.71
N VAL A 30 -6.61 10.60 -22.53
CA VAL A 30 -7.89 11.10 -22.06
C VAL A 30 -7.54 11.90 -20.80
N PRO A 31 -7.93 13.18 -20.68
CA PRO A 31 -7.67 13.92 -19.45
C PRO A 31 -8.24 13.06 -18.33
N SER A 32 -7.38 12.56 -17.44
CA SER A 32 -7.85 11.75 -16.32
C SER A 32 -8.76 12.66 -15.51
N PHE A 33 -10.06 12.40 -15.54
CA PHE A 33 -10.98 13.14 -14.72
C PHE A 33 -10.59 12.91 -13.26
N ALA A 34 -10.48 14.00 -12.51
CA ALA A 34 -10.27 13.92 -11.08
C ALA A 34 -11.49 13.20 -10.46
N ALA A 35 -11.28 11.98 -9.98
CA ALA A 35 -12.21 11.24 -9.15
C ALA A 35 -12.01 11.62 -7.69
N THR A 36 -13.05 11.40 -6.89
CA THR A 36 -13.00 11.61 -5.45
C THR A 36 -13.12 10.27 -4.73
N ALA A 37 -12.23 10.01 -3.78
CA ALA A 37 -12.24 8.81 -2.94
C ALA A 37 -12.38 9.19 -1.46
N GLY A 38 -13.10 8.35 -0.72
CA GLY A 38 -13.33 8.53 0.72
C GLY A 38 -14.44 9.53 1.05
N SER A 39 -14.43 9.97 2.30
CA SER A 39 -15.39 10.92 2.87
C SER A 39 -14.65 11.91 3.76
N ALA A 40 -15.30 13.04 4.05
CA ALA A 40 -14.77 14.00 5.01
C ALA A 40 -14.47 13.31 6.36
N PRO A 41 -13.33 13.61 7.01
CA PRO A 41 -12.38 14.68 6.70
C PRO A 41 -11.24 14.28 5.74
N CYS A 42 -11.26 13.08 5.18
CA CYS A 42 -10.19 12.52 4.35
C CYS A 42 -10.56 12.47 2.86
N LEU A 43 -11.42 13.37 2.40
CA LEU A 43 -11.78 13.40 0.99
C LEU A 43 -10.52 13.59 0.13
N SER A 44 -10.24 12.64 -0.75
CA SER A 44 -9.00 12.60 -1.52
C SER A 44 -9.29 12.67 -3.01
N THR A 45 -8.55 13.50 -3.73
CA THR A 45 -8.64 13.61 -5.18
C THR A 45 -7.64 12.66 -5.84
N VAL A 46 -8.15 11.77 -6.69
CA VAL A 46 -7.38 10.72 -7.38
C VAL A 46 -7.79 10.62 -8.85
N THR A 47 -7.09 9.85 -9.68
CA THR A 47 -7.50 9.65 -11.08
C THR A 47 -8.47 8.49 -11.27
N ASP A 48 -8.38 7.48 -10.41
CA ASP A 48 -9.29 6.33 -10.39
C ASP A 48 -9.58 5.97 -8.94
N SER A 49 -10.85 6.07 -8.52
CA SER A 49 -11.28 5.74 -7.16
C SER A 49 -11.65 4.26 -6.97
N SER A 50 -11.77 3.48 -8.05
CA SER A 50 -12.16 2.06 -7.96
C SER A 50 -11.07 1.18 -7.34
N THR A 51 -9.81 1.60 -7.47
CA THR A 51 -8.61 0.93 -6.95
C THR A 51 -8.07 1.56 -5.66
N VAL A 52 -8.82 2.53 -5.09
CA VAL A 52 -8.40 3.32 -3.94
C VAL A 52 -9.33 3.12 -2.76
N SER A 53 -8.78 3.08 -1.56
CA SER A 53 -9.57 3.14 -0.34
C SER A 53 -9.01 4.19 0.60
N VAL A 54 -9.90 4.85 1.33
CA VAL A 54 -9.53 5.94 2.23
C VAL A 54 -10.06 5.65 3.61
N VAL A 55 -9.19 5.77 4.61
CA VAL A 55 -9.52 5.53 6.02
C VAL A 55 -9.14 6.75 6.84
N TYR A 56 -10.04 7.18 7.73
CA TYR A 56 -9.75 8.15 8.77
C TYR A 56 -9.52 7.45 10.10
N SER A 57 -8.33 7.63 10.68
CA SER A 57 -8.03 7.18 12.04
C SER A 57 -8.30 8.33 13.02
N SER A 58 -9.43 8.30 13.70
CA SER A 58 -9.84 9.34 14.66
C SER A 58 -8.92 9.42 15.88
N SER A 59 -8.36 8.30 16.33
CA SER A 59 -7.40 8.26 17.45
C SER A 59 -6.09 8.97 17.13
N GLN A 60 -5.67 8.95 15.86
CA GLN A 60 -4.42 9.57 15.40
C GLN A 60 -4.65 10.90 14.66
N SER A 61 -5.90 11.23 14.32
CA SER A 61 -6.26 12.35 13.43
C SER A 61 -5.54 12.29 12.07
N LYS A 62 -5.40 11.08 11.52
CA LYS A 62 -4.68 10.82 10.27
C LYS A 62 -5.61 10.27 9.19
N CYS A 63 -5.40 10.72 7.97
CA CYS A 63 -5.96 10.15 6.75
C CYS A 63 -4.98 9.13 6.16
N TYR A 64 -5.49 7.99 5.73
CA TYR A 64 -4.77 6.96 5.01
C TYR A 64 -5.40 6.82 3.63
N VAL A 65 -4.63 7.02 2.55
CA VAL A 65 -5.07 6.81 1.17
C VAL A 65 -4.31 5.61 0.62
N ILE A 66 -5.04 4.56 0.25
CA ILE A 66 -4.52 3.23 0.00
C ILE A 66 -4.75 2.88 -1.47
N PHE A 67 -3.68 2.75 -2.24
CA PHE A 67 -3.70 2.44 -3.67
C PHE A 67 -3.37 0.97 -3.88
N LYS A 68 -4.30 0.21 -4.48
CA LYS A 68 -4.25 -1.26 -4.52
C LYS A 68 -3.77 -1.84 -5.85
N SER A 69 -3.89 -1.12 -6.95
CA SER A 69 -3.47 -1.66 -8.25
C SER A 69 -3.32 -0.57 -9.31
N GLY A 70 -2.58 -0.89 -10.36
CA GLY A 70 -2.48 -0.07 -11.57
C GLY A 70 -1.75 1.25 -11.35
N SER A 71 -1.92 2.14 -12.33
CA SER A 71 -1.41 3.51 -12.27
C SER A 71 -2.50 4.44 -11.74
N ASN A 72 -2.09 5.42 -10.95
CA ASN A 72 -2.98 6.45 -10.42
C ASN A 72 -2.24 7.79 -10.31
N ALA A 73 -2.95 8.86 -9.97
CA ALA A 73 -2.33 10.06 -9.44
C ALA A 73 -3.12 10.58 -8.25
N TRP A 74 -2.41 11.18 -7.29
CA TRP A 74 -2.99 11.77 -6.09
C TRP A 74 -2.72 13.27 -6.07
N THR A 75 -3.76 14.07 -5.91
CA THR A 75 -3.61 15.52 -5.72
C THR A 75 -3.55 15.84 -4.23
N ALA A 76 -2.44 16.43 -3.79
CA ALA A 76 -2.25 16.83 -2.40
C ALA A 76 -3.34 17.83 -1.98
N PRO A 77 -4.03 17.62 -0.84
CA PRO A 77 -4.97 18.59 -0.32
C PRO A 77 -4.33 19.97 -0.11
N SER A 78 -5.14 21.03 -0.17
CA SER A 78 -4.67 22.44 -0.18
C SER A 78 -3.89 22.89 1.06
N THR A 79 -3.88 22.10 2.13
CA THR A 79 -3.16 22.38 3.39
C THR A 79 -2.05 21.38 3.68
N VAL A 80 -1.89 20.35 2.84
CA VAL A 80 -0.93 19.26 3.06
C VAL A 80 0.37 19.58 2.35
N THR A 81 1.40 19.89 3.13
CA THR A 81 2.76 20.20 2.67
C THR A 81 3.76 19.06 2.89
N SER A 82 3.35 18.00 3.59
CA SER A 82 4.16 16.80 3.81
C SER A 82 3.25 15.60 4.06
N VAL A 83 3.69 14.43 3.61
CA VAL A 83 3.02 13.15 3.82
C VAL A 83 4.03 12.05 4.18
N ASP A 84 3.56 11.02 4.88
CA ASP A 84 4.30 9.76 4.98
C ASP A 84 3.84 8.83 3.85
N ILE A 85 4.77 8.09 3.25
CA ILE A 85 4.52 7.21 2.11
C ILE A 85 5.14 5.86 2.37
N LEU A 86 4.29 4.84 2.47
CA LEU A 86 4.68 3.44 2.43
C LEU A 86 4.52 2.91 1.00
N VAL A 87 5.60 2.38 0.43
CA VAL A 87 5.61 1.76 -0.91
C VAL A 87 6.01 0.30 -0.78
N ILE A 88 5.16 -0.60 -1.26
CA ILE A 88 5.40 -2.04 -1.33
C ILE A 88 5.30 -2.46 -2.80
N ALA A 89 6.34 -3.10 -3.33
CA ALA A 89 6.36 -3.62 -4.69
C ALA A 89 5.60 -4.96 -4.82
N GLY A 90 5.37 -5.41 -6.06
CA GLY A 90 4.84 -6.76 -6.29
C GLY A 90 5.86 -7.84 -5.92
N GLY A 91 5.40 -8.96 -5.38
CA GLY A 91 6.23 -10.13 -5.13
C GLY A 91 6.55 -10.92 -6.40
N GLY A 92 7.64 -11.69 -6.38
CA GLY A 92 7.98 -12.60 -7.46
C GLY A 92 7.12 -13.87 -7.46
N ALA A 93 6.92 -14.47 -8.62
CA ALA A 93 6.30 -15.78 -8.71
C ALA A 93 7.24 -16.88 -8.19
N GLY A 94 6.65 -17.96 -7.67
CA GLY A 94 7.40 -19.19 -7.42
C GLY A 94 7.85 -19.83 -8.73
N GLY A 95 8.97 -20.54 -8.68
CA GLY A 95 9.48 -21.29 -9.82
C GLY A 95 8.55 -22.42 -10.23
N SER A 96 8.53 -22.77 -11.50
CA SER A 96 7.70 -23.85 -12.06
C SER A 96 8.54 -25.06 -12.46
N GLY A 97 7.89 -26.22 -12.60
CA GLY A 97 8.55 -27.47 -12.97
C GLY A 97 9.01 -28.25 -11.75
N ALA A 98 10.18 -28.88 -11.86
CA ALA A 98 10.71 -29.74 -10.81
C ALA A 98 11.32 -28.90 -9.66
N TRP A 99 10.74 -29.09 -8.48
CA TRP A 99 11.24 -28.58 -7.19
C TRP A 99 11.51 -27.07 -7.17
N GLY A 100 10.61 -26.29 -7.77
CA GLY A 100 10.74 -24.85 -7.92
C GLY A 100 11.03 -24.14 -6.60
N GLY A 101 11.87 -23.10 -6.67
CA GLY A 101 12.12 -22.22 -5.55
C GLY A 101 10.93 -21.30 -5.25
N GLY A 102 10.81 -20.84 -4.02
CA GLY A 102 9.81 -19.83 -3.65
C GLY A 102 10.13 -18.45 -4.24
N GLY A 103 9.12 -17.67 -4.59
CA GLY A 103 9.26 -16.28 -5.01
C GLY A 103 9.67 -15.38 -3.85
N GLY A 104 10.50 -14.38 -4.12
CA GLY A 104 10.86 -13.34 -3.17
C GLY A 104 9.76 -12.29 -3.03
N ALA A 105 9.64 -11.69 -1.85
CA ALA A 105 8.77 -10.54 -1.64
C ALA A 105 9.22 -9.31 -2.44
N GLY A 106 8.29 -8.42 -2.74
CA GLY A 106 8.57 -7.07 -3.17
C GLY A 106 9.37 -6.31 -2.12
N GLY A 107 10.17 -5.35 -2.56
CA GLY A 107 10.83 -4.41 -1.68
C GLY A 107 9.79 -3.57 -0.94
N VAL A 108 10.18 -3.07 0.23
CA VAL A 108 9.37 -2.16 1.03
C VAL A 108 10.19 -0.92 1.33
N VAL A 109 9.60 0.25 1.10
CA VAL A 109 10.23 1.55 1.35
C VAL A 109 9.26 2.43 2.13
N LEU A 110 9.78 3.16 3.12
CA LEU A 110 9.01 4.16 3.88
C LEU A 110 9.74 5.51 3.86
N ASP A 111 9.03 6.54 3.44
CA ASP A 111 9.42 7.94 3.61
C ASP A 111 8.44 8.60 4.60
N ASN A 112 8.92 9.12 5.72
CA ASN A 112 8.08 9.76 6.75
C ASN A 112 8.07 11.30 6.64
N THR A 113 8.64 11.86 5.57
CA THR A 113 8.83 13.31 5.42
C THR A 113 8.72 13.76 3.97
N TYR A 114 7.99 13.00 3.13
CA TYR A 114 7.87 13.31 1.71
C TYR A 114 7.16 14.67 1.55
N THR A 115 7.90 15.65 1.02
CA THR A 115 7.41 17.02 0.87
C THR A 115 6.41 17.11 -0.29
N THR A 116 5.27 17.75 -0.05
CA THR A 116 4.25 18.00 -1.06
C THR A 116 4.03 19.49 -1.28
N THR A 117 3.72 19.84 -2.51
CA THR A 117 3.20 21.16 -2.86
C THR A 117 1.68 21.07 -2.83
N PRO A 118 0.99 21.91 -2.05
CA PRO A 118 -0.47 21.89 -2.00
C PRO A 118 -1.12 21.98 -3.38
N SER A 119 -2.23 21.26 -3.56
CA SER A 119 -2.98 21.20 -4.82
C SER A 119 -2.19 20.67 -6.04
N THR A 120 -1.03 20.05 -5.82
CA THR A 120 -0.22 19.43 -6.88
C THR A 120 -0.53 17.95 -7.00
N SER A 121 -0.59 17.46 -8.24
CA SER A 121 -0.82 16.04 -8.56
C SER A 121 0.49 15.26 -8.64
N TYR A 122 0.53 14.09 -8.03
CA TYR A 122 1.66 13.17 -8.00
C TYR A 122 1.25 11.83 -8.61
N SER A 123 1.92 11.41 -9.68
CA SER A 123 1.71 10.10 -10.30
C SER A 123 2.29 8.98 -9.44
N LEU A 124 1.68 7.79 -9.53
CA LEU A 124 2.15 6.58 -8.86
C LEU A 124 1.74 5.33 -9.64
N THR A 125 2.44 4.23 -9.39
CA THR A 125 2.08 2.90 -9.92
C THR A 125 2.27 1.82 -8.86
N ILE A 126 1.32 0.89 -8.80
CA ILE A 126 1.41 -0.32 -7.99
C ILE A 126 1.92 -1.48 -8.85
N GLY A 127 3.04 -2.06 -8.41
CA GLY A 127 3.62 -3.23 -9.04
C GLY A 127 2.70 -4.45 -8.96
N THR A 128 2.50 -5.11 -10.10
CA THR A 128 1.84 -6.42 -10.16
C THR A 128 2.76 -7.49 -9.58
N GLY A 129 2.16 -8.57 -9.08
CA GLY A 129 2.92 -9.78 -8.76
C GLY A 129 3.49 -10.43 -10.02
N GLY A 130 4.56 -11.21 -9.85
CA GLY A 130 5.11 -12.05 -10.91
C GLY A 130 4.16 -13.19 -11.26
N THR A 131 4.32 -13.73 -12.47
CA THR A 131 3.54 -14.83 -13.02
C THR A 131 4.38 -16.11 -13.10
N PRO A 132 3.84 -17.27 -12.69
CA PRO A 132 4.57 -18.53 -12.77
C PRO A 132 4.77 -18.97 -14.21
N GLY A 133 5.84 -19.72 -14.47
CA GLY A 133 6.02 -20.41 -15.75
C GLY A 133 5.03 -21.57 -15.94
N THR A 134 5.00 -22.17 -17.13
CA THR A 134 3.96 -23.14 -17.55
C THR A 134 4.16 -24.57 -17.04
N SER A 135 5.28 -24.86 -16.37
CA SER A 135 5.64 -26.18 -15.83
C SER A 135 5.66 -27.30 -16.88
N THR A 136 6.29 -27.05 -18.02
CA THR A 136 6.47 -28.03 -19.11
C THR A 136 7.87 -28.66 -19.06
N LEU A 137 8.18 -29.54 -20.01
CA LEU A 137 9.56 -30.00 -20.22
C LEU A 137 10.37 -29.05 -21.14
N ASP A 138 9.85 -27.87 -21.42
CA ASP A 138 10.54 -26.81 -22.15
C ASP A 138 11.08 -25.76 -21.18
N ASN A 139 12.40 -25.65 -21.09
CA ASN A 139 13.08 -24.68 -20.22
C ASN A 139 12.64 -23.24 -20.53
N ALA A 140 12.41 -22.91 -21.80
CA ALA A 140 12.07 -21.54 -22.21
C ALA A 140 10.72 -21.07 -21.65
N LEU A 141 9.80 -22.01 -21.37
CA LEU A 141 8.45 -21.72 -20.89
C LEU A 141 8.32 -21.81 -19.37
N ASN A 142 9.35 -22.33 -18.68
CA ASN A 142 9.30 -22.60 -17.25
C ASN A 142 9.75 -21.43 -16.38
N ARG A 143 10.52 -20.49 -16.92
CA ARG A 143 11.01 -19.36 -16.13
C ARG A 143 9.84 -18.50 -15.65
N SER A 144 9.69 -18.42 -14.34
CA SER A 144 8.75 -17.50 -13.70
C SER A 144 9.27 -16.07 -13.73
N THR A 145 8.37 -15.09 -13.66
CA THR A 145 8.73 -13.67 -13.76
C THR A 145 8.85 -13.01 -12.39
N ASN A 146 9.71 -11.99 -12.33
CA ASN A 146 9.82 -11.11 -11.18
C ASN A 146 8.51 -10.33 -10.99
N GLY A 147 8.26 -9.87 -9.77
CA GLY A 147 7.25 -8.85 -9.52
C GLY A 147 7.64 -7.52 -10.18
N ALA A 148 6.65 -6.66 -10.42
CA ALA A 148 6.90 -5.32 -10.92
C ALA A 148 7.18 -4.34 -9.76
N ASP A 149 7.91 -3.28 -10.08
CA ASP A 149 8.22 -2.19 -9.14
C ASP A 149 6.95 -1.39 -8.79
N SER A 150 6.90 -0.87 -7.56
CA SER A 150 5.94 0.18 -7.16
C SER A 150 6.69 1.49 -6.95
N TRP A 151 6.08 2.62 -7.29
CA TRP A 151 6.70 3.92 -7.11
C TRP A 151 5.71 5.05 -6.91
N PHE A 152 6.16 6.13 -6.27
CA PHE A 152 5.40 7.36 -6.05
C PHE A 152 6.19 8.59 -6.54
N GLY A 153 5.49 9.54 -7.16
CA GLY A 153 6.05 10.75 -7.77
C GLY A 153 6.73 10.47 -9.11
N SER A 154 7.76 9.61 -9.10
CA SER A 154 8.51 9.20 -10.30
C SER A 154 9.04 7.77 -10.13
N ASN A 155 9.22 7.08 -11.26
CA ASN A 155 9.80 5.72 -11.33
C ASN A 155 11.30 5.65 -11.00
N SER A 156 11.90 6.75 -10.54
CA SER A 156 13.33 6.85 -10.21
C SER A 156 13.60 7.51 -8.85
N THR A 157 12.58 8.04 -8.15
CA THR A 157 12.75 8.75 -6.88
C THR A 157 12.39 7.88 -5.69
N LEU A 158 11.10 7.59 -5.48
CA LEU A 158 10.63 6.75 -4.37
C LEU A 158 10.13 5.41 -4.93
N VAL A 159 11.05 4.46 -5.07
CA VAL A 159 10.83 3.18 -5.76
C VAL A 159 11.05 2.01 -4.82
N ALA A 160 10.06 1.13 -4.74
CA ALA A 160 10.21 -0.21 -4.21
C ALA A 160 10.39 -1.19 -5.38
N LYS A 161 11.41 -2.05 -5.31
CA LYS A 161 11.77 -2.98 -6.38
C LYS A 161 10.94 -4.26 -6.30
N GLY A 162 10.44 -4.75 -7.43
CA GLY A 162 9.66 -5.98 -7.50
C GLY A 162 10.47 -7.21 -7.06
N GLY A 163 9.79 -8.19 -6.44
CA GLY A 163 10.41 -9.38 -5.89
C GLY A 163 10.98 -10.33 -6.95
N GLY A 164 12.06 -11.02 -6.61
CA GLY A 164 12.73 -11.97 -7.48
C GLY A 164 11.92 -13.25 -7.66
N ALA A 165 11.81 -13.73 -8.90
CA ALA A 165 11.20 -15.02 -9.20
C ALA A 165 11.98 -16.18 -8.56
N GLY A 166 11.25 -17.19 -8.11
CA GLY A 166 11.81 -18.48 -7.77
C GLY A 166 12.44 -19.14 -9.01
N ALA A 167 13.47 -19.92 -8.77
CA ALA A 167 14.14 -20.70 -9.81
C ALA A 167 13.25 -21.83 -10.34
N SER A 168 13.32 -22.09 -11.64
CA SER A 168 12.50 -23.08 -12.34
C SER A 168 13.37 -24.15 -12.97
N TYR A 169 12.89 -25.38 -13.06
CA TYR A 169 13.68 -26.48 -13.63
C TYR A 169 12.83 -27.46 -14.45
N ALA A 170 13.21 -27.71 -15.72
CA ALA A 170 12.66 -28.83 -16.49
C ALA A 170 13.53 -30.09 -16.28
N TRP A 171 12.97 -31.07 -15.57
CA TRP A 171 13.68 -32.30 -15.23
C TRP A 171 14.17 -33.06 -16.48
N GLY A 172 15.42 -33.51 -16.45
CA GLY A 172 16.02 -34.32 -17.52
C GLY A 172 16.41 -33.56 -18.79
N LYS A 173 16.44 -32.22 -18.78
CA LYS A 173 16.80 -31.41 -19.96
C LYS A 173 18.20 -30.80 -19.88
N THR A 174 18.81 -30.63 -21.06
CA THR A 174 20.12 -29.99 -21.30
C THR A 174 19.94 -28.91 -22.39
N PRO A 175 20.53 -27.71 -22.25
CA PRO A 175 21.31 -27.24 -21.11
C PRO A 175 20.45 -27.01 -19.86
N ILE A 176 21.05 -27.19 -18.69
CA ILE A 176 20.43 -26.86 -17.41
C ILE A 176 20.46 -25.33 -17.25
N THR A 177 19.30 -24.69 -17.24
CA THR A 177 19.17 -23.23 -17.07
C THR A 177 18.23 -22.92 -15.90
N ASP A 178 18.28 -21.68 -15.42
CA ASP A 178 17.29 -21.13 -14.49
C ASP A 178 17.25 -21.70 -13.06
N CYS A 179 18.35 -22.31 -12.63
CA CYS A 179 18.49 -22.94 -11.32
C CYS A 179 18.69 -21.99 -10.14
N ASN A 180 19.21 -20.80 -10.43
CA ASN A 180 19.36 -19.74 -9.43
C ASN A 180 18.07 -18.93 -9.31
N GLY A 181 17.76 -18.55 -8.08
CA GLY A 181 16.69 -17.61 -7.81
C GLY A 181 17.01 -16.26 -8.45
N ALA A 182 16.00 -15.57 -8.95
CA ALA A 182 16.20 -14.26 -9.54
C ALA A 182 16.39 -13.18 -8.45
N ASN A 183 17.21 -12.18 -8.77
CA ASN A 183 17.36 -10.98 -7.95
C ASN A 183 16.09 -10.12 -8.01
N GLY A 184 15.78 -9.41 -6.93
CA GLY A 184 14.64 -8.50 -6.85
C GLY A 184 14.63 -7.74 -5.52
N GLY A 185 13.56 -7.02 -5.19
CA GLY A 185 13.42 -6.31 -3.92
C GLY A 185 13.77 -7.21 -2.73
N SER A 186 13.18 -8.40 -2.69
CA SER A 186 13.77 -9.58 -2.07
C SER A 186 14.06 -10.63 -3.14
N GLY A 187 15.08 -11.47 -2.93
CA GLY A 187 15.48 -12.48 -3.91
C GLY A 187 14.63 -13.74 -3.88
N GLY A 188 14.45 -14.39 -5.03
CA GLY A 188 13.78 -15.70 -5.12
C GLY A 188 14.66 -16.84 -4.62
N GLY A 189 14.04 -17.95 -4.23
CA GLY A 189 14.73 -19.18 -3.85
C GLY A 189 15.28 -19.93 -5.06
N ALA A 190 16.39 -20.65 -4.85
CA ALA A 190 16.92 -21.59 -5.83
C ALA A 190 16.06 -22.86 -5.96
N THR A 191 16.27 -23.61 -7.03
CA THR A 191 15.72 -24.95 -7.25
C THR A 191 16.86 -25.94 -7.26
N GLU A 192 16.57 -27.21 -6.99
CA GLU A 192 17.47 -28.26 -7.39
C GLU A 192 17.49 -28.38 -8.91
N CYS A 193 18.70 -28.52 -9.45
CA CYS A 193 18.90 -29.02 -10.80
C CYS A 193 19.90 -30.16 -10.77
N ASN A 194 19.81 -31.13 -11.68
CA ASN A 194 20.77 -32.24 -11.85
C ASN A 194 22.16 -31.78 -12.34
N ASN A 195 22.68 -30.70 -11.76
CA ASN A 195 23.96 -30.12 -12.09
C ASN A 195 24.99 -30.74 -11.13
N ALA A 196 25.63 -31.82 -11.58
CA ALA A 196 26.61 -32.54 -10.75
C ALA A 196 27.70 -31.57 -10.25
N GLY A 197 27.84 -31.45 -8.93
CA GLY A 197 28.91 -30.68 -8.28
C GLY A 197 28.69 -29.18 -8.10
N ASN A 198 27.55 -28.60 -8.50
CA ASN A 198 27.28 -27.16 -8.35
C ASN A 198 26.17 -26.87 -7.32
N THR A 199 26.40 -25.86 -6.48
CA THR A 199 25.36 -25.27 -5.61
C THR A 199 24.60 -24.19 -6.36
N ASN A 200 23.27 -24.17 -6.24
CA ASN A 200 22.49 -23.06 -6.78
C ASN A 200 22.20 -22.03 -5.69
N THR A 201 22.30 -20.76 -6.07
CA THR A 201 22.16 -19.63 -5.13
C THR A 201 20.76 -19.05 -5.20
N GLY A 202 20.25 -18.63 -4.05
CA GLY A 202 19.09 -17.76 -4.02
C GLY A 202 19.42 -16.40 -4.61
N GLY A 203 18.40 -15.71 -5.11
CA GLY A 203 18.52 -14.34 -5.55
C GLY A 203 18.93 -13.43 -4.41
N THR A 204 19.62 -12.35 -4.76
CA THR A 204 19.99 -11.26 -3.83
C THR A 204 18.90 -10.20 -3.76
N SER A 205 18.86 -9.46 -2.65
CA SER A 205 18.05 -8.24 -2.55
C SER A 205 18.71 -7.11 -3.34
N THR A 206 17.93 -6.45 -4.19
CA THR A 206 18.33 -5.26 -4.96
C THR A 206 17.65 -3.98 -4.46
N GLN A 207 16.86 -4.06 -3.37
CA GLN A 207 16.26 -2.88 -2.76
C GLN A 207 17.35 -1.99 -2.14
N THR A 208 17.53 -0.81 -2.71
CA THR A 208 18.34 0.29 -2.15
C THR A 208 17.46 1.21 -1.31
N LEU A 209 18.05 2.11 -0.52
CA LEU A 209 17.29 3.14 0.19
C LEU A 209 17.13 4.30 -0.79
N PRO A 210 15.92 4.62 -1.29
CA PRO A 210 15.79 5.73 -2.21
C PRO A 210 16.07 7.06 -1.50
N THR A 211 16.59 8.05 -2.21
CA THR A 211 16.95 9.35 -1.63
C THR A 211 15.73 10.01 -0.97
N GLY A 212 15.86 10.40 0.29
CA GLY A 212 14.77 11.00 1.09
C GLY A 212 13.96 9.97 1.89
N ALA A 213 13.97 8.69 1.49
CA ALA A 213 13.32 7.65 2.27
C ALA A 213 14.09 7.37 3.57
N THR A 214 13.34 6.90 4.57
CA THR A 214 13.85 6.66 5.93
C THR A 214 14.17 5.19 6.19
N ILE A 215 13.45 4.27 5.52
CA ILE A 215 13.56 2.84 5.77
C ILE A 215 13.46 2.07 4.45
N LYS A 216 14.21 0.96 4.36
CA LYS A 216 14.06 -0.06 3.32
C LYS A 216 14.03 -1.46 3.91
N TYR A 217 13.34 -2.38 3.25
CA TYR A 217 13.39 -3.81 3.55
C TYR A 217 13.50 -4.67 2.29
N GLY A 218 14.14 -5.81 2.45
CA GLY A 218 14.34 -6.84 1.43
C GLY A 218 15.51 -7.74 1.77
N ASN A 219 15.36 -9.05 1.57
CA ASN A 219 16.40 -10.03 1.89
C ASN A 219 16.65 -11.00 0.73
N SER A 220 17.76 -11.72 0.79
CA SER A 220 18.08 -12.76 -0.19
C SER A 220 17.16 -13.98 -0.05
N GLY A 221 16.96 -14.70 -1.15
CA GLY A 221 16.37 -16.04 -1.12
C GLY A 221 17.37 -17.09 -0.65
N GLY A 222 16.88 -18.28 -0.36
CA GLY A 222 17.69 -19.44 0.00
C GLY A 222 18.33 -20.11 -1.21
N GLY A 223 19.47 -20.76 -0.99
CA GLY A 223 20.13 -21.63 -1.98
C GLY A 223 19.71 -23.09 -1.84
N THR A 224 20.09 -23.89 -2.85
CA THR A 224 20.02 -25.35 -2.77
C THR A 224 21.45 -25.92 -2.79
N PRO A 225 21.74 -26.93 -1.93
CA PRO A 225 22.99 -27.67 -1.99
C PRO A 225 23.07 -28.49 -3.29
N THR A 226 24.18 -29.20 -3.48
CA THR A 226 24.40 -30.05 -4.67
C THR A 226 23.28 -31.07 -4.89
N ALA A 227 23.13 -31.55 -6.12
CA ALA A 227 22.07 -32.46 -6.59
C ALA A 227 21.68 -33.63 -5.64
N ASN A 228 20.46 -34.13 -5.85
CA ASN A 228 19.72 -35.22 -5.18
C ASN A 228 18.89 -34.84 -3.93
N TYR A 229 18.52 -33.57 -3.77
CA TYR A 229 17.66 -33.15 -2.66
C TYR A 229 16.17 -33.20 -2.97
N SER A 230 15.77 -33.22 -4.23
CA SER A 230 14.37 -33.20 -4.66
C SER A 230 13.56 -32.08 -3.99
N SER A 231 14.15 -30.88 -3.92
CA SER A 231 13.61 -29.75 -3.13
C SER A 231 14.07 -28.38 -3.62
N GLY A 232 13.18 -27.39 -3.49
CA GLY A 232 13.41 -25.98 -3.74
C GLY A 232 13.63 -25.20 -2.45
N ALA A 233 14.36 -24.10 -2.56
CA ALA A 233 14.64 -23.19 -1.46
C ALA A 233 13.54 -22.12 -1.31
N GLY A 234 13.47 -21.47 -0.15
CA GLY A 234 12.50 -20.42 0.12
C GLY A 234 12.92 -19.08 -0.49
N GLY A 235 11.93 -18.27 -0.88
CA GLY A 235 12.16 -16.87 -1.27
C GLY A 235 12.41 -15.97 -0.07
N GLY A 236 13.15 -14.88 -0.27
CA GLY A 236 13.38 -13.87 0.77
C GLY A 236 12.12 -13.06 1.08
N GLY A 237 11.89 -12.77 2.35
CA GLY A 237 10.88 -11.81 2.79
C GLY A 237 11.49 -10.44 3.07
N SER A 238 10.64 -9.47 3.40
CA SER A 238 11.10 -8.15 3.84
C SER A 238 11.74 -8.18 5.24
N GLY A 239 11.36 -9.12 6.11
CA GLY A 239 11.86 -9.23 7.48
C GLY A 239 12.97 -10.27 7.69
N ALA A 240 13.04 -11.30 6.84
CA ALA A 240 14.07 -12.34 6.93
C ALA A 240 14.43 -12.92 5.56
N ALA A 241 15.63 -13.48 5.46
CA ALA A 241 16.05 -14.24 4.28
C ALA A 241 15.25 -15.55 4.13
N GLY A 242 15.16 -16.04 2.90
CA GLY A 242 14.59 -17.35 2.60
C GLY A 242 15.51 -18.47 3.11
N SER A 243 14.92 -19.56 3.59
CA SER A 243 15.71 -20.69 4.08
C SER A 243 16.35 -21.45 2.92
N ALA A 244 17.60 -21.88 3.10
CA ALA A 244 18.25 -22.82 2.19
C ALA A 244 17.69 -24.24 2.41
N VAL A 245 17.80 -25.09 1.39
CA VAL A 245 17.47 -26.51 1.54
C VAL A 245 18.55 -27.20 2.37
N THR A 246 18.14 -27.92 3.42
CA THR A 246 19.05 -28.67 4.30
C THR A 246 18.75 -30.17 4.35
N THR A 247 17.56 -30.57 3.90
CA THR A 247 17.04 -31.94 4.05
C THR A 247 16.42 -32.40 2.73
N ILE A 248 16.71 -33.65 2.35
CA ILE A 248 16.16 -34.27 1.13
C ILE A 248 14.63 -34.37 1.25
N GLY A 249 13.92 -34.09 0.15
CA GLY A 249 12.46 -34.17 0.05
C GLY A 249 11.70 -33.14 0.90
N THR A 250 12.39 -32.11 1.40
CA THR A 250 11.82 -31.07 2.25
C THR A 250 12.09 -29.69 1.64
N GLY A 251 11.02 -29.05 1.19
CA GLY A 251 11.06 -27.69 0.67
C GLY A 251 11.42 -26.72 1.79
N ALA A 252 12.26 -25.73 1.49
CA ALA A 252 12.67 -24.77 2.50
C ALA A 252 11.64 -23.64 2.67
N ASN A 253 11.58 -23.08 3.88
CA ASN A 253 10.60 -22.07 4.22
C ASN A 253 10.94 -20.70 3.60
N GLY A 254 9.89 -19.97 3.21
CA GLY A 254 10.01 -18.57 2.82
C GLY A 254 10.42 -17.69 4.00
N GLY A 255 11.10 -16.58 3.71
CA GLY A 255 11.47 -15.59 4.71
C GLY A 255 10.26 -14.78 5.17
N ASP A 256 10.15 -14.54 6.48
CA ASP A 256 9.08 -13.74 7.05
C ASP A 256 9.09 -12.29 6.55
N GLY A 257 7.90 -11.68 6.52
CA GLY A 257 7.72 -10.25 6.35
C GLY A 257 8.15 -9.44 7.58
N THR A 258 8.47 -8.16 7.39
CA THR A 258 8.82 -7.23 8.49
C THR A 258 7.62 -6.98 9.40
N GLN A 259 7.86 -6.87 10.71
CA GLN A 259 6.86 -6.47 11.72
C GLN A 259 6.85 -4.95 11.99
N ASP A 260 7.81 -4.21 11.46
CA ASP A 260 8.01 -2.79 11.80
C ASP A 260 6.87 -1.88 11.30
N LEU A 261 6.00 -2.42 10.44
CA LEU A 261 4.84 -1.75 9.87
C LEU A 261 3.52 -2.12 10.55
N THR A 262 3.55 -2.83 11.69
CA THR A 262 2.33 -3.26 12.41
C THR A 262 1.37 -2.11 12.66
N SER A 263 1.87 -0.95 13.12
CA SER A 263 1.04 0.22 13.40
C SER A 263 0.34 0.78 12.16
N TRP A 264 1.02 0.75 11.00
CA TRP A 264 0.43 1.11 9.72
C TRP A 264 -0.67 0.11 9.33
N ILE A 265 -0.34 -1.18 9.30
CA ILE A 265 -1.26 -2.26 8.92
C ILE A 265 -2.55 -2.18 9.73
N THR A 266 -2.46 -2.04 11.06
CA THR A 266 -3.63 -1.90 11.93
C THR A 266 -4.43 -0.65 11.59
N ALA A 267 -3.77 0.48 11.33
CA ALA A 267 -4.46 1.76 11.12
C ALA A 267 -5.26 1.80 9.80
N PHE A 268 -4.82 1.10 8.75
CA PHE A 268 -5.51 1.09 7.46
C PHE A 268 -6.28 -0.21 7.16
N ALA A 269 -6.32 -1.17 8.09
CA ALA A 269 -6.91 -2.51 7.90
C ALA A 269 -8.36 -2.49 7.37
N THR A 270 -9.19 -1.54 7.82
CA THR A 270 -10.59 -1.41 7.36
C THR A 270 -10.69 -1.10 5.87
N GLY A 271 -9.72 -0.34 5.33
CA GLY A 271 -9.60 -0.05 3.90
C GLY A 271 -9.22 -1.27 3.06
N MET A 272 -8.78 -2.35 3.70
CA MET A 272 -8.39 -3.62 3.06
C MET A 272 -9.41 -4.74 3.27
N SER A 273 -10.55 -4.47 3.91
CA SER A 273 -11.57 -5.49 4.26
C SER A 273 -12.15 -6.25 3.05
N GLY A 274 -12.12 -5.66 1.85
CA GLY A 274 -12.53 -6.32 0.60
C GLY A 274 -11.43 -7.10 -0.12
N VAL A 275 -10.20 -7.14 0.40
CA VAL A 275 -9.09 -7.87 -0.23
C VAL A 275 -9.00 -9.28 0.37
N SER A 276 -9.27 -10.29 -0.47
CA SER A 276 -9.25 -11.69 -0.04
C SER A 276 -7.90 -12.09 0.55
N GLY A 277 -7.91 -12.78 1.68
CA GLY A 277 -6.71 -13.27 2.37
C GLY A 277 -5.90 -12.22 3.14
N TRP A 278 -6.16 -10.92 2.94
CA TRP A 278 -5.38 -9.84 3.56
C TRP A 278 -5.34 -9.92 5.09
N SER A 279 -6.50 -10.08 5.73
CA SER A 279 -6.62 -10.10 7.19
C SER A 279 -5.86 -11.26 7.81
N ALA A 280 -5.93 -12.45 7.19
CA ALA A 280 -5.19 -13.63 7.63
C ALA A 280 -3.67 -13.42 7.46
N ALA A 281 -3.25 -12.93 6.29
CA ALA A 281 -1.84 -12.69 5.96
C ALA A 281 -1.16 -11.72 6.93
N THR A 282 -1.88 -10.69 7.36
CA THR A 282 -1.33 -9.57 8.15
C THR A 282 -1.68 -9.64 9.64
N SER A 283 -2.36 -10.71 10.08
CA SER A 283 -2.80 -10.93 11.48
C SER A 283 -1.67 -10.88 12.51
N ASN A 284 -0.45 -11.25 12.11
CA ASN A 284 0.75 -11.23 12.95
C ASN A 284 1.56 -9.91 12.86
N GLY A 285 0.97 -8.85 12.28
CA GLY A 285 1.65 -7.57 12.08
C GLY A 285 2.73 -7.58 10.99
N ARG A 286 2.85 -8.68 10.24
CA ARG A 286 3.84 -8.87 9.17
C ARG A 286 3.27 -8.59 7.79
N ILE A 287 4.12 -8.17 6.86
CA ILE A 287 3.76 -7.97 5.45
C ILE A 287 4.95 -8.20 4.52
N ALA A 288 4.70 -8.51 3.25
CA ALA A 288 5.71 -8.76 2.21
C ALA A 288 6.66 -9.90 2.60
N ALA A 289 6.12 -11.12 2.64
CA ALA A 289 6.84 -12.34 2.98
C ALA A 289 7.24 -13.14 1.74
N GLY A 290 8.29 -13.96 1.83
CA GLY A 290 8.71 -14.85 0.75
C GLY A 290 7.86 -16.12 0.67
N GLY A 291 7.82 -16.74 -0.50
CA GLY A 291 7.18 -18.04 -0.72
C GLY A 291 8.05 -19.21 -0.27
N GLY A 292 7.43 -20.33 0.09
CA GLY A 292 8.12 -21.60 0.37
C GLY A 292 8.57 -22.32 -0.90
N GLY A 293 9.65 -23.08 -0.81
CA GLY A 293 10.11 -23.95 -1.89
C GLY A 293 9.30 -25.25 -1.98
N ALA A 294 9.24 -25.82 -3.18
CA ALA A 294 8.53 -27.07 -3.42
C ALA A 294 9.37 -28.31 -3.07
N ALA A 295 8.74 -29.42 -2.74
CA ALA A 295 9.42 -30.72 -2.63
C ALA A 295 8.43 -31.87 -2.80
N GLY A 296 8.87 -33.10 -2.50
CA GLY A 296 8.01 -34.21 -2.10
C GLY A 296 8.75 -35.04 -1.05
N PRO A 297 8.16 -35.36 0.12
CA PRO A 297 6.77 -35.18 0.54
C PRO A 297 6.48 -33.91 1.38
N THR A 298 7.50 -33.14 1.79
CA THR A 298 7.30 -32.04 2.76
C THR A 298 7.45 -30.68 2.09
N ARG A 299 6.35 -29.94 1.96
CA ARG A 299 6.29 -28.62 1.33
C ARG A 299 6.97 -27.57 2.20
N GLY A 300 7.66 -26.61 1.60
CA GLY A 300 8.15 -25.43 2.31
C GLY A 300 6.99 -24.54 2.78
N ALA A 301 7.02 -24.15 4.04
CA ALA A 301 6.06 -23.21 4.60
C ALA A 301 6.28 -21.80 4.02
N PRO A 302 5.23 -20.98 3.90
CA PRO A 302 5.38 -19.58 3.53
C PRO A 302 6.05 -18.81 4.66
N GLY A 303 6.67 -17.69 4.31
CA GLY A 303 6.95 -16.67 5.31
C GLY A 303 5.65 -16.04 5.83
N LEU A 304 5.63 -15.67 7.10
CA LEU A 304 4.52 -14.96 7.72
C LEU A 304 4.43 -13.53 7.15
N GLY A 305 3.24 -13.10 6.74
CA GLY A 305 3.03 -11.82 6.05
C GLY A 305 2.43 -11.94 4.65
N GLY A 306 2.01 -13.15 4.25
CA GLY A 306 1.25 -13.41 3.02
C GLY A 306 1.96 -14.25 1.96
N GLY A 307 3.07 -14.91 2.29
CA GLY A 307 3.77 -15.78 1.34
C GLY A 307 2.94 -17.00 0.92
N GLY A 308 3.27 -17.57 -0.24
CA GLY A 308 2.67 -18.81 -0.73
C GLY A 308 3.40 -20.08 -0.24
N TYR A 309 2.65 -21.14 0.09
CA TYR A 309 3.21 -22.48 0.34
C TYR A 309 3.84 -23.06 -0.93
N GLY A 310 5.01 -23.69 -0.83
CA GLY A 310 5.61 -24.44 -1.95
C GLY A 310 4.77 -25.65 -2.33
N GLY A 311 4.96 -26.24 -3.51
CA GLY A 311 4.21 -27.39 -4.02
C GLY A 311 4.64 -28.74 -3.44
N ASP A 312 3.84 -29.77 -3.71
CA ASP A 312 4.07 -31.16 -3.30
C ASP A 312 3.99 -32.11 -4.49
N SER A 313 5.09 -32.77 -4.84
CA SER A 313 5.08 -33.73 -5.94
C SER A 313 4.41 -35.05 -5.55
N THR A 314 4.52 -35.48 -4.29
CA THR A 314 3.92 -36.74 -3.83
C THR A 314 2.39 -36.71 -3.95
N ASN A 315 1.78 -35.54 -3.69
CA ASN A 315 0.34 -35.36 -3.72
C ASN A 315 -0.17 -34.53 -4.92
N GLY A 316 0.71 -34.10 -5.83
CA GLY A 316 0.33 -33.31 -7.02
C GLY A 316 -0.21 -31.92 -6.69
N ILE A 317 0.34 -31.24 -5.68
CA ILE A 317 -0.10 -29.92 -5.22
C ILE A 317 0.78 -28.84 -5.83
N ASN A 318 0.15 -27.84 -6.47
CA ASN A 318 0.84 -26.66 -7.00
C ASN A 318 1.35 -25.73 -5.88
N GLY A 319 2.25 -24.83 -6.27
CA GLY A 319 2.60 -23.69 -5.42
C GLY A 319 1.37 -22.80 -5.18
N VAL A 320 1.26 -22.26 -3.97
CA VAL A 320 0.17 -21.33 -3.61
C VAL A 320 0.61 -19.91 -3.94
N ASP A 321 -0.33 -19.08 -4.39
CA ASP A 321 -0.08 -17.67 -4.68
C ASP A 321 0.29 -16.88 -3.40
N GLY A 322 1.12 -15.85 -3.57
CA GLY A 322 1.28 -14.81 -2.57
C GLY A 322 0.00 -13.98 -2.45
N VAL A 323 -0.33 -13.54 -1.24
CA VAL A 323 -1.58 -12.81 -1.00
C VAL A 323 -1.55 -11.45 -1.68
N THR A 324 -2.59 -11.15 -2.45
CA THR A 324 -2.78 -9.87 -3.16
C THR A 324 -2.60 -8.68 -2.22
N ASN A 325 -1.99 -7.61 -2.75
CA ASN A 325 -1.63 -6.37 -2.06
C ASN A 325 -0.58 -6.47 -0.95
N THR A 326 -0.12 -7.66 -0.57
CA THR A 326 0.91 -7.78 0.47
C THR A 326 2.33 -7.63 -0.07
N GLY A 327 2.52 -7.64 -1.39
CA GLY A 327 3.83 -7.74 -2.02
C GLY A 327 4.54 -9.07 -1.78
N SER A 328 3.85 -10.11 -1.30
CA SER A 328 4.47 -11.38 -0.92
C SER A 328 4.78 -12.27 -2.11
N GLY A 329 5.79 -13.14 -1.99
CA GLY A 329 6.18 -14.08 -3.03
C GLY A 329 5.30 -15.32 -3.10
N GLY A 330 5.14 -15.89 -4.31
CA GLY A 330 4.41 -17.14 -4.54
C GLY A 330 5.25 -18.38 -4.17
N GLY A 331 4.61 -19.48 -3.81
CA GLY A 331 5.31 -20.74 -3.51
C GLY A 331 5.81 -21.45 -4.77
N GLY A 332 6.92 -22.18 -4.67
CA GLY A 332 7.44 -22.96 -5.82
C GLY A 332 6.51 -24.10 -6.26
N GLY A 333 6.61 -24.57 -7.50
CA GLY A 333 5.89 -25.71 -8.04
C GLY A 333 6.68 -27.02 -7.92
N SER A 334 6.00 -28.18 -7.89
CA SER A 334 6.64 -29.49 -7.73
C SER A 334 6.29 -30.45 -8.86
N TYR A 335 7.23 -31.33 -9.26
CA TYR A 335 7.07 -32.22 -10.42
C TYR A 335 6.84 -33.67 -10.00
N ASN A 336 5.79 -34.31 -10.54
CA ASN A 336 5.45 -35.70 -10.23
C ASN A 336 5.15 -36.58 -11.47
N GLY A 337 5.67 -36.18 -12.63
CA GLY A 337 5.30 -36.77 -13.92
C GLY A 337 4.30 -35.90 -14.71
N ASN A 338 3.58 -34.99 -14.05
CA ASN A 338 2.76 -33.93 -14.66
C ASN A 338 3.13 -32.52 -14.12
N THR A 339 2.56 -31.48 -14.76
CA THR A 339 2.77 -30.04 -14.58
C THR A 339 2.49 -29.55 -13.14
N GLY A 340 3.53 -29.16 -12.38
CA GLY A 340 3.38 -28.41 -11.13
C GLY A 340 3.78 -26.95 -11.31
N THR A 341 2.79 -26.06 -11.38
CA THR A 341 3.06 -24.62 -11.51
C THR A 341 3.44 -24.03 -10.15
N GLY A 342 4.35 -23.05 -10.17
CA GLY A 342 4.51 -22.16 -9.03
C GLY A 342 3.25 -21.31 -8.80
N GLY A 343 3.18 -20.69 -7.63
CA GLY A 343 2.20 -19.66 -7.33
C GLY A 343 2.64 -18.30 -7.88
N SER A 344 1.67 -17.47 -8.23
CA SER A 344 1.87 -16.06 -8.58
C SER A 344 2.33 -15.26 -7.37
N GLY A 345 3.06 -14.16 -7.60
CA GLY A 345 3.35 -13.19 -6.56
C GLY A 345 2.11 -12.36 -6.18
N GLY A 346 2.04 -11.90 -4.95
CA GLY A 346 1.07 -10.90 -4.53
C GLY A 346 1.41 -9.52 -5.11
N SER A 347 0.40 -8.77 -5.54
CA SER A 347 0.59 -7.36 -5.95
C SER A 347 1.09 -6.49 -4.80
N GLY A 348 1.66 -5.34 -5.14
CA GLY A 348 2.10 -4.33 -4.19
C GLY A 348 0.97 -3.50 -3.59
N LEU A 349 1.37 -2.44 -2.87
CA LEU A 349 0.49 -1.48 -2.20
C LEU A 349 1.24 -0.17 -2.02
N ILE A 350 0.56 0.97 -2.20
CA ILE A 350 1.06 2.27 -1.73
C ILE A 350 0.06 2.84 -0.75
N VAL A 351 0.55 3.33 0.39
CA VAL A 351 -0.26 3.99 1.40
C VAL A 351 0.32 5.36 1.72
N LEU A 352 -0.49 6.40 1.51
CA LEU A 352 -0.18 7.76 1.95
C LEU A 352 -0.82 8.01 3.30
N ARG A 353 -0.08 8.62 4.22
CA ARG A 353 -0.59 9.06 5.52
C ARG A 353 -0.32 10.54 5.72
N TYR A 354 -1.36 11.29 6.06
CA TYR A 354 -1.24 12.72 6.37
C TYR A 354 -2.23 13.17 7.44
N THR A 355 -1.97 14.31 8.06
CA THR A 355 -2.89 14.88 9.05
C THR A 355 -4.14 15.38 8.37
N ALA A 356 -5.31 14.97 8.86
CA ALA A 356 -6.59 15.45 8.32
C ALA A 356 -6.72 16.96 8.56
N ALA A 357 -7.24 17.71 7.59
CA ALA A 357 -7.69 19.08 7.80
C ALA A 357 -9.19 19.07 8.04
N VAL A 358 -9.60 19.21 9.30
CA VAL A 358 -11.02 19.23 9.67
C VAL A 358 -11.45 20.68 9.75
N ALA A 359 -12.29 21.11 8.79
CA ALA A 359 -13.00 22.37 8.92
C ALA A 359 -13.98 22.26 10.09
N THR A 360 -13.74 23.06 11.13
CA THR A 360 -14.54 23.05 12.35
C THR A 360 -15.19 24.39 12.55
N ALA A 361 -16.52 24.44 12.68
CA ALA A 361 -17.23 25.64 13.10
C ALA A 361 -17.60 25.56 14.57
N VAL A 362 -17.75 26.70 15.22
CA VAL A 362 -18.29 26.81 16.58
C VAL A 362 -19.49 27.75 16.58
N SER A 363 -20.60 27.30 17.15
CA SER A 363 -21.75 28.15 17.50
C SER A 363 -21.90 28.21 19.01
N ILE A 364 -22.60 29.22 19.52
CA ILE A 364 -22.73 29.47 20.95
C ILE A 364 -24.18 29.78 21.33
N GLY A 365 -24.61 29.31 22.50
CA GLY A 365 -25.91 29.61 23.07
C GLY A 365 -25.88 29.58 24.60
N LEU A 366 -26.89 30.21 25.22
CA LEU A 366 -27.16 30.08 26.65
C LEU A 366 -28.04 28.85 26.91
N ALA A 367 -27.91 28.26 28.09
CA ALA A 367 -28.80 27.19 28.54
C ALA A 367 -30.28 27.60 28.41
N GLY A 368 -31.09 26.71 27.83
CA GLY A 368 -32.50 26.97 27.57
C GLY A 368 -32.79 27.93 26.41
N GLY A 369 -31.79 28.33 25.62
CA GLY A 369 -31.99 29.20 24.45
C GLY A 369 -32.40 30.63 24.81
N VAL A 370 -32.17 31.07 26.05
CA VAL A 370 -32.59 32.38 26.53
C VAL A 370 -31.70 33.50 26.00
N SER A 371 -32.28 34.68 25.78
CA SER A 371 -31.57 35.93 25.43
C SER A 371 -31.43 36.88 26.63
N ILE A 372 -31.99 36.50 27.78
CA ILE A 372 -31.95 37.26 29.03
C ILE A 372 -31.32 36.40 30.12
N ALA A 373 -30.24 36.89 30.73
CA ALA A 373 -29.62 36.26 31.88
C ALA A 373 -29.83 37.10 33.16
N THR A 374 -29.88 36.44 34.31
CA THR A 374 -30.12 37.12 35.59
C THR A 374 -28.82 37.62 36.22
N TYR A 375 -28.80 38.89 36.64
CA TYR A 375 -27.67 39.51 37.32
C TYR A 375 -27.15 38.67 38.50
N ARG A 376 -25.84 38.35 38.49
CA ARG A 376 -25.14 37.52 39.48
C ARG A 376 -25.69 36.09 39.67
N ALA A 377 -26.56 35.61 38.78
CA ALA A 377 -26.97 34.20 38.77
C ALA A 377 -26.07 33.41 37.80
N PRO A 378 -25.58 32.22 38.16
CA PRO A 378 -24.84 31.38 37.23
C PRO A 378 -25.76 30.88 36.11
N ILE A 379 -25.26 30.91 34.87
CA ILE A 379 -25.90 30.32 33.69
C ILE A 379 -24.84 29.62 32.85
N ALA A 380 -25.19 28.48 32.26
CA ALA A 380 -24.30 27.79 31.35
C ALA A 380 -24.33 28.44 29.96
N ILE A 381 -23.14 28.66 29.40
CA ILE A 381 -22.91 28.97 28.00
C ILE A 381 -22.39 27.70 27.34
N THR A 382 -23.04 27.25 26.28
CA THR A 382 -22.65 26.05 25.55
C THR A 382 -22.16 26.44 24.16
N ALA A 383 -20.96 25.97 23.82
CA ALA A 383 -20.46 25.97 22.47
C ALA A 383 -20.76 24.61 21.81
N THR A 384 -21.34 24.65 20.61
CA THR A 384 -21.58 23.47 19.79
C THR A 384 -20.61 23.49 18.62
N LEU A 385 -19.89 22.39 18.42
CA LEU A 385 -18.85 22.25 17.42
C LEU A 385 -19.35 21.42 16.24
N THR A 386 -18.79 21.67 15.06
CA THR A 386 -18.90 20.76 13.91
C THR A 386 -17.50 20.28 13.50
N GLY A 387 -17.43 19.11 12.85
CA GLY A 387 -16.19 18.52 12.34
C GLY A 387 -15.38 17.73 13.39
N GLY A 388 -15.10 18.31 14.56
CA GLY A 388 -14.29 17.63 15.58
C GLY A 388 -14.34 18.26 16.98
N ASN A 389 -13.97 17.46 17.99
CA ASN A 389 -13.78 17.96 19.37
C ASN A 389 -12.47 18.75 19.49
N GLY A 390 -12.42 19.70 20.42
CA GLY A 390 -11.23 20.50 20.70
C GLY A 390 -11.36 21.32 21.99
N LYS A 391 -10.47 22.29 22.18
CA LYS A 391 -10.53 23.22 23.32
C LYS A 391 -11.23 24.51 22.92
N VAL A 392 -12.23 24.91 23.70
CA VAL A 392 -13.01 26.13 23.49
C VAL A 392 -12.67 27.17 24.55
N ARG A 393 -12.51 28.41 24.09
CA ARG A 393 -12.32 29.59 24.92
C ARG A 393 -13.53 30.50 24.78
N PHE A 394 -14.09 30.94 25.91
CA PHE A 394 -15.28 31.80 25.93
C PHE A 394 -14.91 33.24 26.29
N TYR A 395 -15.60 34.20 25.67
CA TYR A 395 -15.36 35.62 25.84
C TYR A 395 -16.65 36.37 26.16
N GLN A 396 -16.56 37.39 27.01
CA GLN A 396 -17.55 38.45 27.16
C GLN A 396 -16.94 39.78 26.70
N ASP A 397 -17.63 40.50 25.82
CA ASP A 397 -17.20 41.78 25.25
C ASP A 397 -15.73 41.74 24.75
N GLY A 398 -15.36 40.63 24.10
CA GLY A 398 -14.00 40.40 23.59
C GLY A 398 -12.94 40.02 24.64
N LYS A 399 -13.27 39.97 25.93
CA LYS A 399 -12.37 39.55 27.02
C LYS A 399 -12.69 38.13 27.47
N VAL A 400 -11.65 37.33 27.74
CA VAL A 400 -11.84 35.94 28.15
C VAL A 400 -12.59 35.87 29.48
N ILE A 401 -13.60 35.00 29.56
CA ILE A 401 -14.35 34.76 30.80
C ILE A 401 -13.44 33.99 31.77
N PRO A 402 -13.21 34.49 33.00
CA PRO A 402 -12.43 33.77 34.01
C PRO A 402 -12.99 32.36 34.25
N GLY A 403 -12.12 31.35 34.25
CA GLY A 403 -12.49 29.94 34.37
C GLY A 403 -12.93 29.25 33.07
N CYS A 404 -13.08 29.99 31.96
CA CYS A 404 -13.55 29.44 30.67
C CYS A 404 -12.54 29.62 29.53
N GLN A 405 -11.25 29.48 29.85
CA GLN A 405 -10.14 29.78 28.95
C GLN A 405 -9.72 28.59 28.06
N SER A 406 -10.02 27.36 28.52
CA SER A 406 -9.58 26.10 27.91
C SER A 406 -10.56 24.98 28.28
N ILE A 407 -11.82 25.09 27.86
CA ILE A 407 -12.83 24.06 28.08
C ILE A 407 -12.70 22.98 27.01
N THR A 408 -12.40 21.74 27.40
CA THR A 408 -12.33 20.60 26.47
C THR A 408 -13.74 20.17 26.09
N SER A 409 -14.03 20.02 24.79
CA SER A 409 -15.32 19.54 24.33
C SER A 409 -15.45 18.02 24.41
N SER A 410 -16.67 17.54 24.62
CA SER A 410 -17.07 16.13 24.52
C SER A 410 -18.38 16.04 23.75
N GLY A 411 -18.52 15.03 22.89
CA GLY A 411 -19.73 14.89 22.04
C GLY A 411 -20.01 16.13 21.18
N LEU A 412 -18.98 16.84 20.72
CA LEU A 412 -19.06 18.11 19.98
C LEU A 412 -19.65 19.28 20.79
N SER A 413 -19.59 19.22 22.11
CA SER A 413 -20.09 20.29 22.99
C SER A 413 -19.08 20.67 24.06
N ALA A 414 -18.94 21.96 24.34
CA ALA A 414 -18.16 22.49 25.45
C ALA A 414 -19.02 23.48 26.25
N THR A 415 -19.01 23.38 27.58
CA THR A 415 -19.87 24.21 28.44
C THR A 415 -19.06 25.00 29.46
N CYS A 416 -19.35 26.29 29.57
CA CYS A 416 -18.77 27.24 30.52
C CYS A 416 -19.85 27.77 31.46
N MET A 417 -19.61 27.73 32.76
CA MET A 417 -20.50 28.40 33.74
C MET A 417 -20.12 29.88 33.86
N TRP A 418 -21.04 30.76 33.47
CA TRP A 418 -20.82 32.21 33.46
C TRP A 418 -21.74 32.91 34.47
N ARG A 419 -21.20 33.94 35.13
CA ARG A 419 -21.94 34.79 36.08
C ARG A 419 -21.83 36.26 35.63
N PRO A 420 -22.90 36.86 35.07
CA PRO A 420 -22.87 38.23 34.61
C PRO A 420 -22.72 39.22 35.77
N ALA A 421 -21.78 40.16 35.64
CA ALA A 421 -21.40 41.10 36.71
C ALA A 421 -21.94 42.53 36.52
N SER A 422 -22.61 42.82 35.40
CA SER A 422 -23.15 44.15 35.06
C SER A 422 -24.54 44.05 34.41
N LYS A 423 -25.45 44.96 34.76
CA LYS A 423 -26.80 45.05 34.18
C LYS A 423 -26.80 45.86 32.88
N ARG A 424 -26.40 45.23 31.78
CA ARG A 424 -26.39 45.82 30.42
C ARG A 424 -26.51 44.74 29.37
N PHE A 425 -26.49 45.12 28.09
CA PHE A 425 -26.22 44.17 27.01
C PHE A 425 -24.76 43.74 27.05
N ILE A 426 -24.53 42.43 26.96
CA ILE A 426 -23.20 41.81 26.91
C ILE A 426 -23.12 40.97 25.64
N THR A 427 -22.02 41.11 24.91
CA THR A 427 -21.74 40.27 23.74
C THR A 427 -20.92 39.05 24.16
N LEU A 428 -21.39 37.85 23.84
CA LEU A 428 -20.67 36.60 24.09
C LEU A 428 -20.15 36.01 22.77
N THR A 429 -18.93 35.48 22.80
CA THR A 429 -18.36 34.69 21.70
C THR A 429 -17.62 33.47 22.24
N ALA A 430 -17.49 32.44 21.42
CA ALA A 430 -16.64 31.29 21.67
C ALA A 430 -15.61 31.16 20.54
N GLU A 431 -14.42 30.71 20.88
CA GLU A 431 -13.36 30.39 19.94
C GLU A 431 -12.92 28.96 20.15
N LEU A 432 -12.99 28.16 19.10
CA LEU A 432 -12.33 26.86 19.05
C LEU A 432 -10.85 27.11 18.78
N VAL A 433 -10.02 26.77 19.75
CA VAL A 433 -8.57 26.94 19.64
C VAL A 433 -8.05 25.88 18.67
N ALA A 434 -7.32 26.32 17.65
CA ALA A 434 -6.69 25.41 16.69
C ALA A 434 -5.79 24.41 17.43
N SER A 435 -5.95 23.12 17.15
CA SER A 435 -5.09 22.08 17.70
C SER A 435 -5.03 20.87 16.76
N GLY A 436 -3.83 20.50 16.33
CA GLY A 436 -3.64 19.38 15.40
C GLY A 436 -4.45 19.57 14.11
N ALA A 437 -5.40 18.67 13.86
CA ALA A 437 -6.28 18.63 12.68
C ALA A 437 -7.44 19.65 12.70
N VAL A 438 -7.70 20.29 13.84
CA VAL A 438 -8.81 21.23 14.04
C VAL A 438 -8.36 22.63 13.66
N LEU A 439 -8.97 23.19 12.60
CA LEU A 439 -8.77 24.59 12.24
C LEU A 439 -9.51 25.50 13.23
N GLY A 440 -8.80 26.46 13.82
CA GLY A 440 -9.41 27.39 14.76
C GLY A 440 -10.55 28.17 14.12
N SER A 441 -11.64 28.38 14.85
CA SER A 441 -12.78 29.15 14.38
C SER A 441 -13.43 29.93 15.51
N LYS A 442 -14.14 31.01 15.16
CA LYS A 442 -14.82 31.86 16.12
C LYS A 442 -16.31 31.87 15.82
N SER A 443 -17.13 31.85 16.87
CA SER A 443 -18.57 31.85 16.73
C SER A 443 -19.06 33.20 16.25
N ILE A 444 -20.23 33.19 15.61
CA ILE A 444 -21.02 34.41 15.47
C ILE A 444 -21.32 34.94 16.90
N PRO A 445 -21.17 36.24 17.18
CA PRO A 445 -21.48 36.80 18.49
C PRO A 445 -22.97 36.70 18.80
N ILE A 446 -23.31 36.40 20.06
CA ILE A 446 -24.67 36.53 20.58
C ILE A 446 -24.73 37.70 21.57
N THR A 447 -25.83 38.44 21.54
CA THR A 447 -26.07 39.55 22.47
C THR A 447 -27.08 39.13 23.53
N VAL A 448 -26.71 39.31 24.80
CA VAL A 448 -27.49 38.88 25.96
C VAL A 448 -27.85 40.10 26.80
N SER A 449 -29.13 40.24 27.15
CA SER A 449 -29.58 41.26 28.10
C SER A 449 -29.46 40.76 29.54
N ILE A 450 -28.91 41.57 30.45
CA ILE A 450 -28.79 41.20 31.86
C ILE A 450 -29.90 41.85 32.70
N GLY A 451 -30.89 41.04 33.07
CA GLY A 451 -32.04 41.43 33.88
C GLY A 451 -31.77 41.39 35.39
N SER A 452 -32.61 42.09 36.15
CA SER A 452 -32.64 42.00 37.61
C SER A 452 -33.10 40.61 38.07
N ARG A 453 -32.64 40.16 39.24
CA ARG A 453 -33.17 38.95 39.88
C ARG A 453 -34.64 39.22 40.26
N SER A 454 -35.56 38.38 39.80
CA SER A 454 -36.96 38.44 40.24
C SER A 454 -37.06 37.85 41.65
N GLY A 455 -37.59 38.63 42.59
CA GLY A 455 -37.76 38.25 43.99
C GLY A 455 -37.55 39.44 44.94
N LYS A 456 -38.50 39.70 45.85
CA LYS A 456 -38.35 40.67 46.94
C LYS A 456 -37.18 40.22 47.81
N ARG A 457 -36.24 41.13 48.14
CA ARG A 457 -35.35 40.96 49.29
C ARG A 457 -36.25 40.95 50.53
N SER A 458 -36.45 39.78 51.13
CA SER A 458 -36.96 39.64 52.50
C SER A 458 -35.88 40.01 53.49
#